data_AF-A0A922KBY3-F1
#
_entry.id   AF-A0A922KBY3-F1
#
_cell.length_a   1.000
_cell.length_b   1.000
_cell.length_c   1.000
_cell.angle_alpha   90.00
_cell.angle_beta   90.00
_cell.angle_gamma   90.00
#
_symmetry.space_group_name_H-M   'P 1'
#
loop_
_entity.id
_entity.type
_entity.pdbx_description
1 polymer ?
#
loop_
_entity_poly.entity_id
_entity_poly.type
_entity_poly.pdbx_seq_one_letter_code
_entity_poly.pdbx_strand_id
1 'polypeptide(L)'
;MSGPQCCSNPPTLNPRAGAGYVEPLGGLSSYVSGHPDSKLAIILISDVFGYEAPNLRKLADKVAAAGFYVVVPDFFHGDPFLYENVDRPLPVWLKDHGTDKGFEDAMPVIEAVKNKGISGVGAAGFCWGAKVVVELAKSELIQAAVLLHPSFVTVDDIKVKLPAKPILANLFVMNFRG
;
A
#
# COMPACT_ATOMS: atom_id res chain seq x y z
N MET A 1 -13.92 2.32 7.57
CA MET A 1 -15.17 1.71 7.08
C MET A 1 -15.44 2.23 5.69
N SER A 2 -14.94 1.53 4.67
CA SER A 2 -15.30 1.80 3.28
C SER A 2 -16.72 1.31 3.04
N GLY A 3 -17.62 2.22 2.69
CA GLY A 3 -18.99 1.87 2.29
C GLY A 3 -19.04 1.36 0.85
N PRO A 4 -20.23 0.95 0.37
CA PRO A 4 -20.45 0.49 -1.02
C PRO A 4 -20.00 1.51 -2.07
N GLN A 5 -19.85 2.79 -1.69
CA GLN A 5 -19.39 3.87 -2.56
C GLN A 5 -17.94 3.74 -3.03
N CYS A 6 -17.10 2.95 -2.35
CA CYS A 6 -15.70 2.72 -2.76
C CYS A 6 -15.59 2.08 -4.16
N CYS A 7 -16.59 1.28 -4.55
CA CYS A 7 -16.61 0.58 -5.84
C CYS A 7 -17.48 1.29 -6.90
N SER A 8 -18.13 2.41 -6.56
CA SER A 8 -19.09 3.08 -7.46
C SER A 8 -18.42 3.93 -8.55
N ASN A 9 -17.10 4.15 -8.48
CA ASN A 9 -16.37 4.94 -9.46
C ASN A 9 -14.93 4.40 -9.61
N PRO A 10 -14.74 3.26 -10.30
CA PRO A 10 -13.42 2.67 -10.50
C PRO A 10 -12.53 3.62 -11.33
N PRO A 11 -11.23 3.74 -11.02
CA PRO A 11 -10.31 4.55 -11.82
C PRO A 11 -10.07 3.91 -13.19
N THR A 12 -9.92 4.74 -14.22
CA THR A 12 -9.31 4.29 -15.48
C THR A 12 -7.81 4.09 -15.25
N LEU A 13 -7.34 2.84 -15.35
CA LEU A 13 -5.93 2.50 -15.17
C LEU A 13 -5.07 3.09 -16.30
N ASN A 14 -3.86 3.52 -15.95
CA ASN A 14 -2.91 4.04 -16.93
C ASN A 14 -1.47 3.65 -16.53
N PRO A 15 -0.87 2.64 -17.20
CA PRO A 15 0.51 2.22 -16.94
C PRO A 15 1.56 3.32 -17.12
N ARG A 16 1.23 4.39 -17.85
CA ARG A 16 2.11 5.55 -18.10
C ARG A 16 1.85 6.73 -17.18
N ALA A 17 0.92 6.60 -16.22
CA ALA A 17 0.67 7.65 -15.25
C ALA A 17 1.83 7.78 -14.27
N GLY A 18 2.11 9.03 -13.87
CA GLY A 18 3.15 9.38 -12.91
C GLY A 18 4.45 9.86 -13.57
N ALA A 19 5.32 10.47 -12.78
CA ALA A 19 6.64 10.98 -13.20
C ALA A 19 7.81 10.01 -12.92
N GLY A 20 7.54 8.97 -12.14
CA GLY A 20 8.47 7.91 -11.79
C GLY A 20 8.56 6.82 -12.86
N TYR A 21 9.05 5.65 -12.46
CA TYR A 21 9.29 4.52 -13.36
C TYR A 21 8.90 3.20 -12.70
N VAL A 22 8.78 2.12 -13.48
CA VAL A 22 8.50 0.79 -12.95
C VAL A 22 9.79 -0.03 -12.90
N GLU A 23 10.10 -0.61 -11.74
CA GLU A 23 11.19 -1.56 -11.57
C GLU A 23 10.74 -2.78 -10.75
N PRO A 24 11.35 -3.96 -10.94
CA PRO A 24 11.09 -5.11 -10.09
C PRO A 24 11.74 -4.92 -8.71
N LEU A 25 10.96 -5.03 -7.63
CA LEU A 25 11.43 -4.99 -6.24
C LEU A 25 10.78 -6.12 -5.45
N GLY A 26 11.58 -6.92 -4.75
CA GLY A 26 11.07 -8.03 -3.93
C GLY A 26 10.25 -9.06 -4.72
N GLY A 27 10.47 -9.19 -6.03
CA GLY A 27 9.68 -10.07 -6.91
C GLY A 27 8.42 -9.43 -7.51
N LEU A 28 8.06 -8.19 -7.11
CA LEU A 28 6.90 -7.48 -7.64
C LEU A 28 7.31 -6.37 -8.60
N SER A 29 6.54 -6.20 -9.67
CA SER A 29 6.58 -4.95 -10.45
C SER A 29 6.15 -3.81 -9.55
N SER A 30 6.98 -2.78 -9.42
CA SER A 30 6.73 -1.68 -8.50
C SER A 30 6.93 -0.36 -9.19
N TYR A 31 5.96 0.54 -9.08
CA TYR A 31 6.17 1.93 -9.47
C TYR A 31 6.98 2.64 -8.39
N VAL A 32 8.06 3.30 -8.80
CA VAL A 32 9.03 3.96 -7.93
C VAL A 32 9.10 5.44 -8.28
N SER A 33 9.12 6.28 -7.25
CA SER A 33 9.31 7.72 -7.36
C SER A 33 10.21 8.22 -6.23
N GLY A 34 10.97 9.29 -6.49
CA GLY A 34 11.90 9.87 -5.52
C GLY A 34 13.37 9.51 -5.76
N HIS A 35 14.25 10.14 -4.99
CA HIS A 35 15.70 9.99 -5.18
C HIS A 35 16.22 8.71 -4.49
N PRO A 36 17.12 7.92 -5.12
CA PRO A 36 17.68 6.71 -4.51
C PRO A 36 18.45 6.99 -3.21
N ASP A 37 19.00 8.20 -3.05
CA ASP A 37 19.75 8.61 -1.85
C ASP A 37 18.87 9.06 -0.67
N SER A 38 17.53 9.09 -0.85
CA SER A 38 16.61 9.35 0.26
C SER A 38 16.90 8.40 1.42
N LYS A 39 16.77 8.87 2.66
CA LYS A 39 17.04 8.06 3.85
C LYS A 39 15.82 7.31 4.38
N LEU A 40 14.64 7.78 3.98
CA LEU A 40 13.34 7.28 4.39
C LEU A 40 12.55 6.86 3.17
N ALA A 41 11.86 5.73 3.28
CA ALA A 41 10.96 5.23 2.25
C ALA A 41 9.52 5.10 2.73
N ILE A 42 8.58 5.20 1.79
CA ILE A 42 7.16 4.90 2.00
C ILE A 42 6.74 3.80 1.02
N ILE A 43 6.23 2.69 1.56
CA ILE A 43 5.52 1.68 0.78
C ILE A 43 4.05 2.10 0.72
N LEU A 44 3.59 2.46 -0.47
CA LEU A 44 2.22 2.89 -0.72
C LEU A 44 1.42 1.72 -1.31
N ILE A 45 0.50 1.17 -0.53
CA ILE A 45 -0.27 -0.04 -0.88
C ILE A 45 -1.62 0.39 -1.45
N SER A 46 -1.89 -0.04 -2.69
CA SER A 46 -3.11 0.33 -3.41
C SER A 46 -4.38 -0.20 -2.75
N ASP A 47 -5.52 0.36 -3.17
CA ASP A 47 -6.80 -0.34 -3.06
C ASP A 47 -6.87 -1.50 -4.07
N VAL A 48 -8.04 -2.12 -4.20
CA VAL A 48 -8.28 -3.29 -5.07
C VAL A 48 -8.12 -2.99 -6.56
N PHE A 49 -8.08 -1.72 -6.98
CA PHE A 49 -7.91 -1.35 -8.40
C PHE A 49 -6.45 -1.39 -8.86
N GLY A 50 -5.51 -1.51 -7.92
CA GLY A 50 -4.10 -1.79 -8.22
C GLY A 50 -3.23 -0.55 -8.39
N TYR A 51 -1.94 -0.82 -8.61
CA TYR A 51 -0.87 0.19 -8.57
C TYR A 51 -0.85 1.14 -9.78
N GLU A 52 -1.62 0.84 -10.83
CA GLU A 52 -1.73 1.66 -12.05
C GLU A 52 -2.78 2.76 -11.95
N ALA A 53 -3.48 2.86 -10.81
CA ALA A 53 -4.42 3.94 -10.56
C ALA A 53 -3.71 5.31 -10.64
N PRO A 54 -4.11 6.22 -11.55
CA PRO A 54 -3.36 7.46 -11.78
C PRO A 54 -3.24 8.35 -10.56
N ASN A 55 -4.28 8.39 -9.71
CA ASN A 55 -4.28 9.19 -8.49
C ASN A 55 -3.32 8.64 -7.43
N LEU A 56 -3.15 7.31 -7.38
CA LEU A 56 -2.20 6.67 -6.48
C LEU A 56 -0.76 7.03 -6.87
N ARG A 57 -0.41 6.94 -8.16
CA ARG A 57 0.93 7.32 -8.64
C ARG A 57 1.21 8.82 -8.50
N LYS A 58 0.21 9.67 -8.77
CA LYS A 58 0.32 11.12 -8.49
C LYS A 58 0.56 11.41 -7.01
N LEU A 59 -0.07 10.65 -6.11
CA LEU A 59 0.22 10.77 -4.69
C LEU A 59 1.65 10.32 -4.38
N ALA A 60 2.08 9.20 -4.94
CA ALA A 60 3.46 8.73 -4.79
C ALA A 60 4.47 9.80 -5.23
N ASP A 61 4.23 10.47 -6.35
CA ASP A 61 5.09 11.56 -6.84
C ASP A 61 5.11 12.77 -5.89
N LYS A 62 3.97 13.12 -5.30
CA LYS A 62 3.90 14.20 -4.30
C LYS A 62 4.65 13.85 -3.02
N VAL A 63 4.53 12.61 -2.56
CA VAL A 63 5.27 12.12 -1.38
C VAL A 63 6.77 12.05 -1.69
N ALA A 64 7.15 11.64 -2.89
CA ALA A 64 8.52 11.65 -3.35
C ALA A 64 9.11 13.06 -3.40
N ALA A 65 8.35 14.04 -3.91
CA ALA A 65 8.75 15.45 -3.91
C ALA A 65 8.93 16.03 -2.49
N ALA A 66 8.34 15.40 -1.47
CA ALA A 66 8.57 15.75 -0.06
C ALA A 66 9.84 15.11 0.55
N GLY A 67 10.64 14.39 -0.26
CA GLY A 67 11.97 13.88 0.14
C GLY A 67 12.02 12.38 0.43
N PHE A 68 10.94 11.63 0.21
CA PHE A 68 10.88 10.19 0.45
C PHE A 68 11.21 9.38 -0.81
N TYR A 69 11.75 8.17 -0.63
CA TYR A 69 11.74 7.15 -1.67
C TYR A 69 10.41 6.40 -1.61
N VAL A 70 9.60 6.48 -2.67
CA VAL A 70 8.23 5.94 -2.65
C VAL A 70 8.14 4.74 -3.57
N VAL A 71 7.59 3.65 -3.05
CA VAL A 71 7.37 2.41 -3.79
C VAL A 71 5.88 2.07 -3.75
N VAL A 72 5.32 1.78 -4.92
CA VAL A 72 3.93 1.35 -5.10
C VAL A 72 3.96 -0.04 -5.77
N PRO A 73 3.97 -1.13 -4.99
CA PRO A 73 4.07 -2.48 -5.53
C PRO A 73 2.76 -2.97 -6.15
N ASP A 74 2.86 -3.79 -7.19
CA ASP A 74 1.74 -4.53 -7.76
C ASP A 74 1.47 -5.81 -6.95
N PHE A 75 0.74 -5.65 -5.85
CA PHE A 75 0.34 -6.77 -4.98
C PHE A 75 -0.63 -7.76 -5.65
N PHE A 76 -1.17 -7.44 -6.82
CA PHE A 76 -2.14 -8.29 -7.51
C PHE A 76 -1.55 -9.00 -8.72
N HIS A 77 -0.24 -8.85 -8.96
CA HIS A 77 0.48 -9.57 -10.02
C HIS A 77 -0.18 -9.41 -11.41
N GLY A 78 -0.63 -8.20 -11.72
CA GLY A 78 -1.34 -7.85 -12.96
C GLY A 78 -2.83 -8.21 -12.99
N ASP A 79 -3.41 -8.67 -11.88
CA ASP A 79 -4.83 -9.07 -11.77
C ASP A 79 -5.63 -8.17 -10.79
N PRO A 80 -5.72 -6.84 -11.04
CA PRO A 80 -6.52 -5.95 -10.21
C PRO A 80 -8.02 -6.28 -10.30
N PHE A 81 -8.78 -5.88 -9.29
CA PHE A 81 -10.22 -6.07 -9.28
C PHE A 81 -10.91 -5.24 -10.38
N LEU A 82 -11.62 -5.93 -11.27
CA LEU A 82 -12.40 -5.31 -12.33
C LEU A 82 -13.88 -5.28 -11.93
N TYR A 83 -14.38 -4.08 -11.60
CA TYR A 83 -15.76 -3.90 -11.15
C TYR A 83 -16.81 -4.38 -12.16
N GLU A 84 -16.52 -4.27 -13.46
CA GLU A 84 -17.41 -4.68 -14.55
C GLU A 84 -17.50 -6.21 -14.70
N ASN A 85 -16.58 -6.96 -14.07
CA ASN A 85 -16.58 -8.42 -14.14
C ASN A 85 -17.60 -9.02 -13.15
N VAL A 86 -18.83 -9.17 -13.63
CA VAL A 86 -19.95 -9.72 -12.85
C VAL A 86 -19.73 -11.17 -12.41
N ASP A 87 -18.92 -11.94 -13.14
CA ASP A 87 -18.63 -13.35 -12.84
C ASP A 87 -17.61 -13.53 -11.70
N ARG A 88 -16.85 -12.47 -11.40
CA ARG A 88 -15.85 -12.47 -10.33
C ARG A 88 -16.09 -11.29 -9.38
N PRO A 89 -17.16 -11.33 -8.58
CA PRO A 89 -17.43 -10.28 -7.61
C PRO A 89 -16.33 -10.21 -6.55
N LEU A 90 -16.23 -9.07 -5.86
CA LEU A 90 -15.17 -8.79 -4.89
C LEU A 90 -14.87 -9.94 -3.90
N PRO A 91 -15.87 -10.62 -3.28
CA PRO A 91 -15.59 -11.73 -2.36
C PRO A 91 -14.92 -12.95 -3.03
N VAL A 92 -15.12 -13.14 -4.34
CA VAL A 92 -14.45 -14.20 -5.10
C VAL A 92 -13.02 -13.79 -5.42
N TRP A 93 -12.83 -12.57 -5.92
CA TRP A 93 -11.49 -12.01 -6.19
C TRP A 93 -10.60 -11.99 -4.93
N LEU A 94 -11.16 -11.68 -3.76
CA LEU A 94 -10.45 -11.68 -2.49
C LEU A 94 -9.92 -13.06 -2.06
N LYS A 95 -10.44 -14.17 -2.60
CA LYS A 95 -9.89 -15.52 -2.32
C LYS A 95 -8.51 -15.70 -2.97
N ASP A 96 -8.30 -15.04 -4.10
CA ASP A 96 -7.04 -15.09 -4.82
C ASP A 96 -6.06 -14.04 -4.26
N HIS A 97 -6.59 -12.86 -3.89
CA HIS A 97 -5.85 -11.68 -3.45
C HIS A 97 -6.13 -11.30 -1.99
N GLY A 98 -5.97 -12.27 -1.09
CA GLY A 98 -6.12 -12.07 0.35
C GLY A 98 -5.07 -11.11 0.93
N THR A 99 -5.44 -10.38 1.98
CA THR A 99 -4.52 -9.41 2.63
C THR A 99 -3.38 -10.08 3.39
N ASP A 100 -3.52 -11.36 3.72
CA ASP A 100 -2.47 -12.24 4.24
C ASP A 100 -1.35 -12.43 3.23
N LYS A 101 -1.68 -12.76 1.97
CA LYS A 101 -0.70 -12.79 0.87
C LYS A 101 -0.07 -11.41 0.64
N GLY A 102 -0.88 -10.34 0.73
CA GLY A 102 -0.37 -8.98 0.65
C GLY A 102 0.68 -8.66 1.72
N PHE A 103 0.53 -9.18 2.94
CA PHE A 103 1.56 -9.06 3.98
C PHE A 103 2.83 -9.85 3.63
N GLU A 104 2.67 -11.10 3.15
CA GLU A 104 3.79 -11.95 2.74
C GLU A 104 4.61 -11.31 1.61
N ASP A 105 3.93 -10.80 0.58
CA ASP A 105 4.50 -10.12 -0.58
C ASP A 105 5.19 -8.79 -0.20
N ALA A 106 4.73 -8.12 0.86
CA ALA A 106 5.32 -6.85 1.30
C ALA A 106 6.70 -7.03 1.94
N MET A 107 6.97 -8.18 2.56
CA MET A 107 8.24 -8.44 3.24
C MET A 107 9.47 -8.35 2.30
N PRO A 108 9.54 -9.10 1.17
CA PRO A 108 10.69 -9.01 0.27
C PRO A 108 10.81 -7.63 -0.40
N VAL A 109 9.69 -6.91 -0.59
CA VAL A 109 9.73 -5.52 -1.08
C VAL A 109 10.42 -4.61 -0.06
N ILE A 110 10.02 -4.68 1.22
CA ILE A 110 10.62 -3.88 2.30
C ILE A 110 12.10 -4.21 2.46
N GLU A 111 12.48 -5.49 2.36
CA GLU A 111 13.87 -5.92 2.39
C GLU A 111 14.67 -5.34 1.22
N ALA A 112 14.14 -5.42 -0.01
CA ALA A 112 14.78 -4.84 -1.20
C ALA A 112 14.99 -3.32 -1.04
N VAL A 113 14.02 -2.62 -0.47
CA VAL A 113 14.12 -1.18 -0.17
C VAL A 113 15.20 -0.89 0.87
N LYS A 114 15.26 -1.66 1.97
CA LYS A 114 16.31 -1.52 3.00
C LYS A 114 17.71 -1.79 2.44
N ASN A 115 17.85 -2.76 1.54
CA ASN A 115 19.11 -3.09 0.88
C ASN A 115 19.64 -1.97 -0.03
N LYS A 116 18.80 -1.00 -0.42
CA LYS A 116 19.23 0.24 -1.11
C LYS A 116 19.86 1.28 -0.17
N GLY A 117 20.01 0.99 1.12
CA GLY A 117 20.57 1.91 2.12
C GLY A 117 19.54 2.81 2.80
N ILE A 118 18.24 2.50 2.64
CA ILE A 118 17.15 3.18 3.33
C ILE A 118 17.18 2.80 4.82
N SER A 119 17.27 3.83 5.66
CA SER A 119 17.39 3.69 7.13
C SER A 119 16.04 3.56 7.86
N GLY A 120 14.94 3.96 7.22
CA GLY A 120 13.61 3.94 7.80
C GLY A 120 12.54 3.72 6.75
N VAL A 121 11.56 2.86 7.05
CA VAL A 121 10.47 2.53 6.14
C VAL A 121 9.15 2.77 6.85
N GLY A 122 8.29 3.60 6.27
CA GLY A 122 6.88 3.70 6.63
C GLY A 122 6.01 3.00 5.58
N ALA A 123 4.75 2.72 5.93
CA ALA A 123 3.76 2.22 4.99
C ALA A 123 2.46 3.01 5.08
N ALA A 124 1.83 3.21 3.93
CA ALA A 124 0.52 3.85 3.82
C ALA A 124 -0.38 3.01 2.91
N GLY A 125 -1.64 2.81 3.29
CA GLY A 125 -2.51 1.85 2.60
C GLY A 125 -3.94 2.36 2.44
N PHE A 126 -4.54 2.04 1.30
CA PHE A 126 -5.91 2.41 0.94
C PHE A 126 -6.84 1.20 0.91
N CYS A 127 -8.03 1.29 1.49
CA CYS A 127 -9.04 0.22 1.41
C CYS A 127 -8.47 -1.17 1.79
N TRP A 128 -8.29 -2.07 0.83
CA TRP A 128 -7.61 -3.37 0.97
C TRP A 128 -6.18 -3.24 1.49
N GLY A 129 -5.40 -2.32 0.93
CA GLY A 129 -4.02 -2.07 1.33
C GLY A 129 -3.88 -1.55 2.75
N ALA A 130 -4.91 -0.91 3.30
CA ALA A 130 -4.89 -0.48 4.70
C ALA A 130 -4.86 -1.68 5.66
N LYS A 131 -5.50 -2.81 5.31
CA LYS A 131 -5.43 -4.03 6.12
C LYS A 131 -4.04 -4.66 6.06
N VAL A 132 -3.37 -4.62 4.90
CA VAL A 132 -1.96 -5.04 4.79
C VAL A 132 -1.05 -4.16 5.67
N VAL A 133 -1.24 -2.84 5.64
CA VAL A 133 -0.48 -1.91 6.51
C VAL A 133 -0.72 -2.19 8.00
N VAL A 134 -1.95 -2.57 8.39
CA VAL A 134 -2.23 -3.01 9.76
C VAL A 134 -1.39 -4.22 10.14
N GLU A 135 -1.33 -5.26 9.30
CA GLU A 135 -0.51 -6.44 9.61
C GLU A 135 0.98 -6.11 9.65
N LEU A 136 1.46 -5.25 8.75
CA LEU A 136 2.83 -4.73 8.79
C LEU A 136 3.12 -3.97 10.09
N ALA A 137 2.17 -3.18 10.60
CA ALA A 137 2.33 -2.43 11.85
C ALA A 137 2.40 -3.31 13.10
N LYS A 138 1.93 -4.57 13.02
CA LYS A 138 2.12 -5.56 14.10
C LYS A 138 3.52 -6.17 14.10
N SER A 139 4.30 -5.95 13.04
CA SER A 139 5.68 -6.39 12.91
C SER A 139 6.67 -5.26 13.21
N GLU A 140 7.97 -5.56 13.30
CA GLU A 140 9.04 -4.54 13.39
C GLU A 140 9.54 -4.09 11.99
N LEU A 141 8.82 -4.42 10.91
CA LEU A 141 9.28 -4.14 9.54
C LEU A 141 9.19 -2.66 9.18
N ILE A 142 8.20 -1.94 9.72
CA ILE A 142 7.92 -0.53 9.45
C ILE A 142 7.96 0.33 10.72
N GLN A 143 8.32 1.60 10.55
CA GLN A 143 8.42 2.59 11.63
C GLN A 143 7.20 3.50 11.73
N ALA A 144 6.34 3.55 10.71
CA ALA A 144 5.14 4.37 10.69
C ALA A 144 4.07 3.73 9.80
N ALA A 145 2.80 3.86 10.19
CA ALA A 145 1.67 3.25 9.50
C ALA A 145 0.56 4.28 9.29
N VAL A 146 0.12 4.47 8.05
CA VAL A 146 -0.98 5.38 7.69
C VAL A 146 -2.11 4.61 7.03
N LEU A 147 -3.31 4.69 7.60
CA LEU A 147 -4.51 4.05 7.07
C LEU A 147 -5.41 5.09 6.42
N LEU A 148 -5.68 4.92 5.13
CA LEU A 148 -6.46 5.85 4.32
C LEU A 148 -7.75 5.15 3.92
N HIS A 149 -8.88 5.61 4.49
CA HIS A 149 -10.20 4.98 4.35
C HIS A 149 -10.17 3.43 4.47
N PRO A 150 -9.79 2.87 5.64
CA PRO A 150 -9.55 1.42 5.76
C PRO A 150 -10.81 0.56 5.56
N SER A 151 -10.60 -0.60 4.91
CA SER A 151 -11.53 -1.73 4.80
C SER A 151 -10.99 -2.93 5.57
N PHE A 152 -11.87 -3.82 6.04
CA PHE A 152 -11.52 -5.10 6.67
C PHE A 152 -10.67 -5.00 7.95
N VAL A 153 -10.56 -3.81 8.55
CA VAL A 153 -9.92 -3.60 9.86
C VAL A 153 -10.92 -3.92 10.97
N THR A 154 -10.52 -4.79 11.89
CA THR A 154 -11.30 -5.23 13.04
C THR A 154 -10.93 -4.46 14.31
N VAL A 155 -11.73 -4.59 15.38
CA VAL A 155 -11.39 -3.98 16.68
C VAL A 155 -10.11 -4.59 17.25
N ASP A 156 -9.87 -5.88 17.04
CA ASP A 156 -8.69 -6.56 17.54
C ASP A 156 -7.42 -6.13 16.81
N ASP A 157 -7.52 -5.71 15.55
CA ASP A 157 -6.42 -5.08 14.81
C ASP A 157 -5.93 -3.79 15.46
N ILE A 158 -6.83 -3.04 16.10
CA ILE A 158 -6.52 -1.76 16.74
C ILE A 158 -5.97 -1.99 18.16
N LYS A 159 -6.33 -3.11 18.80
CA LYS A 159 -5.90 -3.46 20.17
C LYS A 159 -4.49 -4.05 20.23
N VAL A 160 -3.84 -4.31 19.10
CA VAL A 160 -2.47 -4.85 19.11
C VAL A 160 -1.55 -3.84 19.78
N LYS A 161 -0.88 -4.28 20.86
CA LYS A 161 0.21 -3.54 21.47
C LYS A 161 1.32 -3.43 20.43
N LEU A 162 1.51 -2.22 19.90
CA LEU A 162 2.69 -1.86 19.14
C LEU A 162 3.94 -2.27 19.96
N PRO A 163 4.99 -2.81 19.32
CA PRO A 163 6.15 -3.34 20.03
C PRO A 163 6.72 -2.30 21.01
N ALA A 164 7.07 -2.76 22.22
CA ALA A 164 7.38 -1.93 23.39
C ALA A 164 8.70 -1.12 23.31
N LYS A 165 9.41 -1.15 22.18
CA LYS A 165 10.55 -0.24 21.93
C LYS A 165 10.01 1.12 21.47
N PRO A 166 10.65 2.25 21.81
CA PRO A 166 10.16 3.59 21.46
C PRO A 166 10.34 3.94 19.96
N ILE A 167 10.22 2.95 19.08
CA ILE A 167 10.10 3.16 17.64
C ILE A 167 8.61 3.39 17.38
N LEU A 168 8.21 4.66 17.45
CA LEU A 168 6.85 5.17 17.26
C LEU A 168 6.27 4.76 15.90
N ALA A 169 5.75 3.54 15.77
CA ALA A 169 4.75 3.22 14.76
C ALA A 169 3.46 3.99 15.11
N ASN A 170 3.45 5.29 14.83
CA ASN A 170 2.26 6.11 14.98
C ASN A 170 1.25 5.64 13.94
N LEU A 171 0.19 4.97 14.39
CA LEU A 171 -0.93 4.60 13.55
C LEU A 171 -1.78 5.85 13.29
N PHE A 172 -1.66 6.43 12.10
CA PHE A 172 -2.50 7.54 11.68
C PHE A 172 -3.67 7.02 10.85
N VAL A 173 -4.88 7.09 11.42
CA VAL A 173 -6.11 6.80 10.67
C VAL A 173 -6.66 8.10 10.11
N MET A 174 -6.45 8.32 8.81
CA MET A 174 -7.04 9.44 8.09
C MET A 174 -8.32 8.98 7.38
N ASN A 175 -9.47 9.39 7.91
CA ASN A 175 -10.74 9.28 7.21
C ASN A 175 -10.93 10.55 6.38
N PHE A 176 -10.70 10.47 5.06
CA PHE A 176 -11.17 11.50 4.15
C PHE A 176 -12.70 11.43 4.12
N ARG A 177 -13.37 12.35 4.84
CA ARG A 177 -14.74 12.72 4.51
C ARG A 177 -14.65 13.59 3.26
N GLY A 178 -15.06 13.04 2.12
CA GLY A 178 -15.29 13.82 0.90
C GLY A 178 -16.40 14.84 1.11
#